data_AF-A0A6N7FR04-F1
#
_entry.id   AF-A0A6N7FR04-F1
#
_cell.length_a   1.000
_cell.length_b   1.000
_cell.length_c   1.000
_cell.angle_alpha   90.00
_cell.angle_beta   90.00
_cell.angle_gamma   90.00
#
_symmetry.space_group_name_H-M   'P 1'
#
loop_
_entity.id
_entity.type
_entity.pdbx_description
1 polymer ?
#
loop_
_entity_poly.entity_id
_entity_poly.type
_entity_poly.pdbx_seq_one_letter_code
_entity_poly.pdbx_strand_id
1 'polypeptide(L)'
;MYELIVERHRNAATIVTSNREPVEWLALMADPLLAQSAIDRLQSAAYELVLDGDSYRRRQKPALTNPATLLDPDQPPTPSSPRRR
;
A
#
# COMPACT_ATOMS: atom_id res chain seq x y z
N MET A 1 -6.81 -6.01 16.77
CA MET A 1 -6.98 -4.70 16.07
C MET A 1 -7.87 -3.75 16.87
N TYR A 2 -9.07 -4.17 17.27
CA TYR A 2 -9.97 -3.36 18.10
C TYR A 2 -9.28 -2.76 19.35
N GLU A 3 -8.64 -3.59 20.18
CA GLU A 3 -7.99 -3.15 21.42
C GLU A 3 -6.97 -2.03 21.19
N LEU A 4 -6.11 -2.17 20.17
CA LEU A 4 -5.12 -1.16 19.80
C LEU A 4 -5.78 0.17 19.40
N ILE A 5 -6.89 0.12 18.67
CA ILE A 5 -7.62 1.33 18.27
C ILE A 5 -8.22 2.01 19.50
N VAL A 6 -8.83 1.25 20.40
CA VAL A 6 -9.43 1.79 21.64
C VAL A 6 -8.36 2.42 22.54
N GLU A 7 -7.23 1.76 22.74
CA GLU A 7 -6.15 2.25 23.59
C GLU A 7 -5.55 3.57 23.06
N ARG A 8 -5.37 3.69 21.74
CA ARG A 8 -4.77 4.89 21.13
C ARG A 8 -5.76 6.02 20.89
N HIS A 9 -7.06 5.72 20.80
CA HIS A 9 -8.08 6.71 20.51
C HIS A 9 -8.02 7.86 21.53
N ARG A 10 -7.79 9.09 21.04
CA ARG A 10 -7.61 10.33 21.84
C ARG A 10 -6.41 10.38 22.77
N ASN A 11 -5.57 9.35 22.79
CA ASN A 11 -4.34 9.30 23.58
C ASN A 11 -3.09 9.57 22.73
N ALA A 12 -3.07 9.12 21.48
CA ALA A 12 -1.93 9.30 20.57
C ALA A 12 -2.36 9.34 19.10
N ALA A 13 -1.59 10.08 18.29
CA ALA A 13 -1.76 10.09 16.83
C ALA A 13 -1.48 8.69 16.26
N THR A 14 -2.31 8.22 15.31
CA THR A 14 -2.18 6.89 14.72
C THR A 14 -2.23 7.00 13.20
N ILE A 15 -1.22 6.44 12.53
CA ILE A 15 -1.15 6.38 11.06
C ILE A 15 -1.44 4.93 10.64
N VAL A 16 -2.37 4.76 9.71
CA VAL A 16 -2.71 3.45 9.14
C VAL A 16 -2.65 3.56 7.62
N THR A 17 -2.03 2.58 6.98
CA THR A 17 -2.01 2.44 5.52
C THR A 17 -2.72 1.14 5.15
N SER A 18 -3.64 1.21 4.19
CA SER A 18 -4.35 0.03 3.68
C SER A 18 -4.51 0.12 2.18
N ASN A 19 -4.55 -1.05 1.53
CA ASN A 19 -4.92 -1.17 0.12
C ASN A 19 -6.44 -1.42 -0.05
N ARG A 20 -7.22 -1.27 1.04
CA ARG A 20 -8.66 -1.49 1.10
C ARG A 20 -9.34 -0.34 1.81
N GLU A 21 -10.54 -0.02 1.37
CA GLU A 21 -11.36 1.02 2.00
C GLU A 21 -11.71 0.64 3.44
N PRO A 22 -11.92 1.63 4.34
CA PRO A 22 -12.25 1.37 5.75
C PRO A 22 -13.47 0.45 5.93
N VAL A 23 -14.50 0.59 5.09
CA VAL A 23 -15.71 -0.24 5.17
C VAL A 23 -15.43 -1.73 4.91
N GLU A 24 -14.45 -2.04 4.06
CA GLU A 24 -14.03 -3.42 3.79
C GLU A 24 -13.37 -4.08 5.00
N TRP A 25 -12.93 -3.30 6.00
CA TRP A 25 -12.31 -3.83 7.20
C TRP A 25 -13.32 -4.43 8.16
N LEU A 26 -14.62 -4.10 8.03
CA LEU A 26 -15.70 -4.75 8.78
C LEU A 26 -15.69 -6.26 8.58
N ALA A 27 -15.48 -6.70 7.34
CA ALA A 27 -15.42 -8.12 6.98
C ALA A 27 -14.13 -8.82 7.45
N LEU A 28 -13.13 -8.07 7.92
CA LEU A 28 -11.86 -8.62 8.40
C LEU A 28 -11.86 -8.92 9.89
N MET A 29 -12.84 -8.42 10.64
CA MET A 29 -12.97 -8.67 12.07
C MET A 29 -14.00 -9.76 12.36
N ALA A 30 -13.75 -10.56 13.40
CA ALA A 30 -14.62 -11.68 13.76
C ALA A 30 -15.97 -11.24 14.34
N ASP A 31 -16.01 -10.08 15.00
CA ASP A 31 -17.22 -9.49 15.58
C ASP A 31 -17.57 -8.19 14.84
N PRO A 32 -18.68 -8.16 14.07
CA PRO A 32 -19.10 -6.97 13.32
C PRO A 32 -19.37 -5.75 14.20
N LEU A 33 -19.86 -5.93 15.44
CA LEU A 33 -20.18 -4.82 16.33
C LEU A 33 -18.90 -4.14 16.82
N LEU A 34 -17.91 -4.93 17.22
CA LEU A 34 -16.60 -4.41 17.59
C LEU A 34 -15.90 -3.77 16.39
N ALA A 35 -16.04 -4.35 15.20
CA ALA A 35 -15.48 -3.80 13.97
C ALA A 35 -16.02 -2.40 13.67
N GLN A 36 -17.35 -2.26 13.68
CA GLN A 36 -18.01 -0.97 13.47
C GLN A 36 -17.54 0.06 14.50
N SER A 37 -17.52 -0.35 15.77
CA SER A 37 -17.08 0.50 16.87
C SER A 37 -15.61 0.95 16.74
N ALA A 38 -14.73 0.09 16.22
CA ALA A 38 -13.34 0.45 15.92
C ALA A 38 -13.23 1.45 14.76
N ILE A 39 -13.95 1.21 13.66
CA ILE A 39 -13.89 2.08 12.47
C ILE A 39 -14.42 3.47 12.80
N ASP A 40 -15.55 3.59 13.51
CA ASP A 40 -16.08 4.87 13.97
C ASP A 40 -15.04 5.67 14.76
N ARG A 41 -14.34 5.02 15.70
CA ARG A 41 -13.27 5.67 16.48
C ARG A 41 -12.10 6.10 15.62
N LEU A 42 -11.71 5.28 14.66
CA LEU A 42 -10.61 5.57 13.76
C LEU A 42 -10.94 6.75 12.84
N GLN A 43 -12.15 6.78 12.27
CA GLN A 43 -12.58 7.83 11.33
C GLN A 43 -12.95 9.15 11.99
N SER A 44 -13.44 9.13 13.24
CA SER A 44 -13.96 10.31 13.94
C SER A 44 -13.03 11.54 13.97
N ALA A 45 -11.71 11.35 13.86
CA ALA A 45 -10.72 12.41 13.82
C ALA A 45 -9.60 12.15 12.78
N ALA A 46 -9.88 11.34 11.76
CA ALA A 46 -8.89 10.99 10.75
C ALA A 46 -8.88 11.98 9.59
N TYR A 47 -7.69 12.13 8.99
CA TYR A 47 -7.54 12.66 7.64
C TYR A 47 -7.32 11.48 6.70
N GLU A 48 -8.12 11.39 5.64
CA GLU A 48 -7.98 10.36 4.62
C GLU A 48 -7.07 10.86 3.49
N LEU A 49 -6.05 10.07 3.18
CA LEU A 49 -5.15 10.30 2.06
C LEU A 49 -5.24 9.13 1.08
N VAL A 50 -5.95 9.36 -0.02
CA VAL A 50 -6.03 8.39 -1.12
C VAL A 50 -4.77 8.50 -1.96
N LEU A 51 -4.07 7.37 -2.11
CA LEU A 51 -2.83 7.28 -2.89
C LEU A 51 -3.09 6.53 -4.19
N ASP A 52 -3.25 7.27 -5.28
CA ASP A 52 -3.42 6.72 -6.62
C ASP A 52 -2.11 6.66 -7.39
N GLY A 53 -1.93 5.62 -8.20
CA GLY A 53 -0.82 5.51 -9.15
C GLY A 53 -0.26 4.10 -9.31
N ASP A 54 0.68 3.99 -10.25
CA ASP A 54 1.39 2.74 -10.49
C ASP A 54 2.29 2.35 -9.30
N SER A 55 2.37 1.04 -9.04
CA SER A 55 3.25 0.52 -8.00
C SER A 55 4.70 0.94 -8.22
N TYR A 56 5.26 1.65 -7.23
CA TYR A 56 6.66 2.07 -7.24
C TYR A 56 7.64 0.89 -7.35
N ARG A 57 7.23 -0.32 -6.96
CA ARG A 57 8.03 -1.55 -7.03
C ARG A 57 8.54 -1.84 -8.44
N ARG A 58 7.84 -1.39 -9.49
CA ARG A 58 8.30 -1.54 -10.88
C ARG A 58 9.65 -0.84 -11.13
N ARG A 59 9.89 0.30 -10.47
CA ARG A 59 11.13 1.10 -10.59
C ARG A 59 12.29 0.55 -9.76
N GLN A 60 11.99 -0.24 -8.73
CA GLN A 60 12.99 -0.89 -7.86
C GLN A 60 13.38 -2.29 -8.35
N LYS A 61 12.74 -2.80 -9.41
CA LYS A 61 13.03 -4.13 -9.93
C LYS A 61 14.46 -4.13 -10.49
N PRO A 62 15.37 -5.01 -10.03
CA PRO A 62 16.72 -5.08 -10.56
C PRO A 62 16.65 -5.28 -12.07
N ALA A 63 17.20 -4.33 -12.83
CA ALA A 63 17.40 -4.52 -14.24
C ALA A 63 18.48 -5.61 -14.39
N LEU A 64 18.20 -6.63 -15.21
CA LEU A 64 19.28 -7.47 -15.70
C LEU A 64 20.10 -6.57 -16.61
N THR A 65 21.21 -6.04 -16.10
CA THR A 65 22.23 -5.42 -16.95
C THR A 65 22.66 -6.50 -17.93
N ASN A 66 22.22 -6.41 -19.18
CA ASN A 66 22.66 -7.31 -20.22
C ASN A 66 24.17 -7.07 -20.39
N PRO A 67 25.05 -8.07 -20.19
CA PRO A 67 26.48 -7.87 -20.39
C PRO A 67 26.82 -7.46 -21.84
N ALA A 68 25.92 -7.67 -22.81
CA ALA A 68 26.08 -7.17 -24.17
C ALA A 68 26.03 -5.64 -24.27
N THR A 69 25.24 -4.93 -23.45
CA THR A 69 25.21 -3.46 -23.44
C THR A 69 26.40 -2.83 -22.72
N LEU A 70 27.20 -3.59 -21.97
CA LEU A 70 28.44 -3.11 -21.37
C LEU A 70 29.65 -3.18 -22.31
N LEU A 71 29.53 -3.94 -23.42
CA LEU A 71 30.61 -4.17 -24.37
C LEU A 71 30.58 -3.20 -25.56
N ASP A 72 29.51 -2.40 -25.72
CA ASP A 72 29.36 -1.47 -26.83
C ASP A 72 28.57 -0.20 -26.40
N PRO A 73 29.23 0.96 -26.23
CA PRO A 73 28.60 2.18 -25.72
C PRO A 73 27.63 2.86 -26.73
N ASP A 74 27.64 2.44 -28.00
CA ASP A 74 26.86 3.05 -29.08
C ASP A 74 25.57 2.28 -29.43
N GLN A 75 25.22 1.23 -28.68
CA GLN A 75 24.01 0.45 -28.97
C GLN A 75 22.76 1.11 -28.35
N PRO A 76 21.72 1.42 -29.14
CA PRO A 76 20.50 2.04 -28.62
C PRO A 76 19.80 1.09 -27.61
N PRO A 77 19.21 1.63 -26.52
CA PRO A 77 18.57 0.81 -25.50
C PRO A 77 17.42 0.00 -26.11
N THR A 78 17.49 -1.32 -25.96
CA THR A 78 16.47 -2.23 -26.48
C THR A 78 15.18 -2.03 -25.67
N PRO A 79 14.01 -1.83 -26.30
CA PRO A 79 12.76 -1.61 -25.56
C PRO A 79 12.43 -2.85 -24.73
N SER A 80 12.23 -2.66 -23.42
CA SER A 80 11.83 -3.75 -22.52
C SER A 80 10.44 -4.23 -22.89
N SER A 81 10.35 -5.40 -23.51
CA SER A 81 9.07 -6.02 -23.85
C SER A 81 8.30 -6.38 -22.58
N PRO A 82 6.99 -6.04 -22.50
CA PRO A 82 6.18 -6.41 -21.36
C PRO A 82 6.01 -7.93 -21.37
N ARG A 83 6.61 -8.61 -20.38
CA ARG A 83 6.47 -10.05 -20.21
C ARG A 83 4.99 -10.35 -19.90
N ARG A 84 4.29 -10.91 -20.89
CA ARG A 84 2.90 -11.35 -20.82
C ARG A 84 2.75 -12.39 -19.70
N ARG A 85 1.68 -12.21 -18.92
CA ARG A 85 1.28 -13.00 -17.75
C ARG A 85 1.06 -14.47 -18.07
#